data_AF-A0A1W0B2Z0-F1
#
_entry.id   AF-A0A1W0B2Z0-F1
#
_cell.length_a   1.000
_cell.length_b   1.000
_cell.length_c   1.000
_cell.angle_alpha   90.00
_cell.angle_beta   90.00
_cell.angle_gamma   90.00
#
_symmetry.space_group_name_H-M   'P 1'
#
loop_
_entity.id
_entity.type
_entity.pdbx_description
1 polymer ?
#
loop_
_entity_poly.entity_id
_entity_poly.type
_entity_poly.pdbx_seq_one_letter_code
_entity_poly.pdbx_strand_id
1 'polypeptide(L)'
;MAPDIAQELQRLAAERSTGVLRTRDGAFHLADGAIAAADCRRTPGLDRLAVEAGVATSEEWQRAVAGETGRMLERPQLEALALLSVFDAAYFLLSAADVPEFQPGPAHWLAAVCRVTPSALIRECARRGEPESGPWPAELVSRVPVVPVRRVRRRRVVLTGGHAEVLAAADSRRSITEIARDLGRTAYGCLEAVRDLTAAGLIEPPATTAGSAAARTGAPDAPLLHRRRRPAVAIPAPDQWEPVDHDLLVRVRAALEELA
;
A
#
# COMPACT_ATOMS: atom_id res chain seq x y z
N MET A 1 25.53 -0.32 -15.67
CA MET A 1 24.08 -0.29 -15.41
C MET A 1 23.91 0.25 -14.01
N ALA A 2 23.17 1.34 -13.81
CA ALA A 2 22.88 1.81 -12.46
C ALA A 2 22.05 0.73 -11.73
N PRO A 3 22.30 0.47 -10.44
CA PRO A 3 21.49 -0.47 -9.68
C PRO A 3 20.04 0.03 -9.66
N ASP A 4 19.09 -0.87 -9.85
CA ASP A 4 17.69 -0.59 -9.56
C ASP A 4 17.50 -0.42 -8.04
N ILE A 5 16.46 0.32 -7.63
CA ILE A 5 16.16 0.70 -6.25
C ILE A 5 16.24 -0.51 -5.30
N ALA A 6 15.68 -1.66 -5.70
CA ALA A 6 15.67 -2.87 -4.89
C ALA A 6 17.10 -3.39 -4.58
N GLN A 7 18.00 -3.36 -5.57
CA GLN A 7 19.38 -3.82 -5.40
C GLN A 7 20.14 -2.88 -4.48
N GLU A 8 19.95 -1.57 -4.67
CA GLU A 8 20.61 -0.55 -3.87
C GLU A 8 20.16 -0.58 -2.41
N LEU A 9 18.87 -0.80 -2.16
CA LEU A 9 18.35 -1.00 -0.80
C LEU A 9 18.96 -2.24 -0.12
N GLN A 10 19.16 -3.35 -0.84
CA GLN A 10 19.81 -4.54 -0.28
C GLN A 10 21.29 -4.29 0.02
N ARG A 11 22.01 -3.59 -0.86
CA ARG A 11 23.41 -3.19 -0.64
C ARG A 11 23.54 -2.33 0.62
N LEU A 12 22.70 -1.30 0.76
CA LEU A 12 22.70 -0.41 1.92
C LEU A 12 22.33 -1.14 3.22
N ALA A 13 21.44 -2.14 3.17
CA ALA A 13 21.16 -3.01 4.30
C ALA A 13 22.38 -3.81 4.74
N ALA A 14 23.08 -4.44 3.78
CA ALA A 14 24.28 -5.24 4.07
C ALA A 14 25.40 -4.39 4.68
N GLU A 15 25.54 -3.15 4.22
CA GLU A 15 26.52 -2.18 4.74
C GLU A 15 26.08 -1.49 6.03
N ARG A 16 24.85 -1.78 6.52
CA ARG A 16 24.26 -1.11 7.69
C ARG A 16 24.25 0.42 7.57
N SER A 17 24.05 0.91 6.34
CA SER A 17 24.12 2.33 6.03
C SER A 17 23.01 3.13 6.72
N THR A 18 23.33 4.37 7.10
CA THR A 18 22.38 5.36 7.64
C THR A 18 22.40 6.60 6.75
N GLY A 19 21.23 7.05 6.32
CA GLY A 19 21.09 8.15 5.38
C GLY A 19 19.82 8.07 4.56
N VAL A 20 19.81 8.74 3.41
CA VAL A 20 18.62 8.85 2.55
C VAL A 20 18.94 8.33 1.16
N LEU A 21 18.15 7.38 0.68
CA LEU A 21 18.14 6.93 -0.71
C LEU A 21 17.07 7.70 -1.47
N ARG A 22 17.46 8.67 -2.30
CA ARG A 22 16.54 9.48 -3.09
C ARG A 22 16.25 8.84 -4.45
N THR A 23 15.02 8.99 -4.90
CA THR A 23 14.58 8.68 -6.26
C THR A 23 13.88 9.91 -6.84
N ARG A 24 13.43 9.83 -8.10
CA ARG A 24 12.73 10.95 -8.75
C ARG A 24 11.39 11.28 -8.08
N ASP A 25 10.66 10.26 -7.62
CA ASP A 25 9.32 10.40 -7.04
C ASP A 25 9.28 10.32 -5.51
N GLY A 26 10.41 10.11 -4.84
CA GLY A 26 10.41 9.91 -3.40
C GLY A 26 11.76 9.61 -2.78
N ALA A 27 11.73 9.04 -1.58
CA ALA A 27 12.93 8.67 -0.85
C ALA A 27 12.66 7.53 0.14
N PHE A 28 13.72 6.78 0.46
CA PHE A 28 13.78 5.88 1.62
C PHE A 28 14.77 6.44 2.62
N HIS A 29 14.38 6.49 3.89
CA HIS A 29 15.25 6.90 4.99
C HIS A 29 15.73 5.65 5.71
N LEU A 30 17.05 5.44 5.74
CA LEU A 30 17.68 4.29 6.35
C LEU A 30 18.35 4.66 7.67
N ALA A 31 18.23 3.77 8.64
CA ALA A 31 18.94 3.80 9.90
C ALA A 31 19.52 2.40 10.18
N ASP A 32 20.85 2.32 10.18
CA ASP A 32 21.58 1.08 10.47
C ASP A 32 21.11 -0.09 9.58
N GLY A 33 20.94 0.19 8.28
CA GLY A 33 20.48 -0.75 7.25
C GLY A 33 18.98 -1.07 7.25
N ALA A 34 18.21 -0.58 8.23
CA ALA A 34 16.75 -0.71 8.26
C ALA A 34 16.07 0.55 7.69
N ILE A 35 14.91 0.38 7.06
CA ILE A 35 14.09 1.49 6.54
C ILE A 35 13.22 2.02 7.68
N ALA A 36 13.44 3.30 8.01
CA ALA A 36 12.75 3.99 9.09
C ALA A 36 11.57 4.84 8.61
N ALA A 37 11.64 5.32 7.37
CA ALA A 37 10.57 6.09 6.73
C ALA A 37 10.71 5.97 5.21
N ALA A 38 9.62 6.22 4.50
CA ALA A 38 9.65 6.40 3.05
C ALA A 38 8.55 7.38 2.64
N ASP A 39 8.87 8.20 1.64
CA ASP A 39 7.97 9.23 1.11
C ASP A 39 7.83 9.02 -0.39
N CYS A 40 6.62 9.13 -0.93
CA CYS A 40 6.37 9.11 -2.36
C CYS A 40 5.38 10.22 -2.72
N ARG A 41 5.66 10.98 -3.79
CA ARG A 41 4.75 12.04 -4.28
C ARG A 41 3.36 11.51 -4.66
N ARG A 42 3.26 10.22 -4.96
CA ARG A 42 2.01 9.53 -5.31
C ARG A 42 1.20 9.07 -4.10
N THR A 43 1.75 9.09 -2.89
CA THR A 43 1.06 8.63 -1.68
C THR A 43 0.79 9.80 -0.74
N PRO A 44 -0.26 9.71 0.09
CA PRO A 44 -0.38 10.59 1.25
C PRO A 44 0.80 10.39 2.19
N GLY A 45 1.34 11.49 2.72
CA GLY A 45 2.40 11.43 3.72
C GLY A 45 1.88 10.94 5.07
N LEU A 46 2.80 10.45 5.91
CA LEU A 46 2.49 10.01 7.26
C LEU A 46 1.85 11.12 8.11
N ASP A 47 2.23 12.38 7.87
CA ASP A 47 1.64 13.56 8.48
C ASP A 47 0.12 13.60 8.30
N ARG A 48 -0.33 13.42 7.06
CA ARG A 48 -1.74 13.41 6.71
C ARG A 48 -2.44 12.19 7.30
N LEU A 49 -1.83 11.01 7.21
CA LEU A 49 -2.39 9.80 7.80
C LEU A 49 -2.58 9.93 9.32
N ALA A 50 -1.62 10.53 10.02
CA ALA A 50 -1.68 10.75 11.46
C ALA A 50 -2.77 11.75 11.86
N VAL A 51 -2.96 12.82 11.09
CA VAL A 51 -4.01 13.81 11.32
C VAL A 51 -5.39 13.23 11.10
N GLU A 52 -5.60 12.54 9.97
CA GLU A 52 -6.90 11.99 9.59
C GLU A 52 -7.30 10.82 10.51
N ALA A 53 -6.32 10.08 11.04
CA ALA A 53 -6.55 9.06 12.07
C ALA A 53 -6.70 9.63 13.50
N GLY A 54 -6.57 10.94 13.70
CA GLY A 54 -6.62 11.58 15.01
C GLY A 54 -5.43 11.24 15.93
N VAL A 55 -4.34 10.70 15.37
CA VAL A 55 -3.13 10.31 16.10
C VAL A 55 -2.28 11.51 16.46
N ALA A 56 -2.30 12.57 15.65
CA ALA A 56 -1.62 13.83 15.94
C ALA A 56 -2.34 15.00 15.27
N THR A 57 -2.29 16.18 15.88
CA THR A 57 -2.64 17.44 15.21
C THR A 57 -1.52 17.87 14.25
N SER A 58 -1.83 18.73 13.28
CA SER A 58 -0.81 19.29 12.37
C SER A 58 0.30 20.04 13.13
N GLU A 59 -0.03 20.72 14.23
CA GLU A 59 0.93 21.42 15.08
C GLU A 59 1.84 20.45 15.85
N GLU A 60 1.28 19.36 16.40
CA GLU A 60 2.08 18.30 17.03
C GLU A 60 3.05 17.68 16.03
N TRP A 61 2.59 17.45 14.78
CA TRP A 61 3.44 16.94 13.72
C TRP A 61 4.60 17.88 13.39
N GLN A 62 4.32 19.17 13.21
CA GLN A 62 5.36 20.18 12.92
C GLN A 62 6.40 20.27 14.03
N ARG A 63 5.98 20.24 15.30
CA ARG A 63 6.89 20.21 16.46
C ARG A 63 7.77 18.97 16.48
N ALA A 64 7.21 17.81 16.16
CA ALA A 64 7.99 16.58 16.08
C ALA A 64 9.04 16.62 14.97
N VAL A 65 8.71 17.13 13.78
CA VAL A 65 9.66 17.33 12.68
C VAL A 65 10.76 18.33 13.07
N ALA A 66 10.45 19.32 13.91
CA ALA A 66 11.43 20.26 14.47
C ALA A 66 12.30 19.66 15.61
N GLY A 67 12.04 18.41 16.02
CA GLY A 67 12.83 17.68 17.02
C GLY A 67 12.09 17.38 18.33
N GLU A 68 10.88 17.87 18.53
CA GLU A 68 10.07 17.62 19.74
C GLU A 68 9.23 16.34 19.60
N THR A 69 9.90 15.20 19.44
CA THR A 69 9.25 13.93 19.06
C THR A 69 8.61 13.17 20.22
N GLY A 70 8.97 13.49 21.47
CA GLY A 70 8.77 12.67 22.68
C GLY A 70 7.41 11.97 22.79
N ARG A 71 6.35 12.72 23.13
CA ARG A 71 5.01 12.15 23.34
C ARG A 71 4.37 11.53 22.09
N MET A 72 4.90 11.81 20.91
CA MET A 72 4.34 11.31 19.65
C MET A 72 4.88 9.91 19.35
N LEU A 73 6.17 9.68 19.61
CA LEU A 73 6.81 8.35 19.46
C LEU A 73 6.26 7.32 20.45
N GLU A 74 5.74 7.75 21.59
CA GLU A 74 5.10 6.88 22.58
C GLU A 74 3.71 6.36 22.14
N ARG A 75 3.13 6.90 21.05
CA ARG A 75 1.80 6.49 20.57
C ARG A 75 1.94 5.26 19.66
N PRO A 76 1.44 4.06 20.04
CA PRO A 76 1.59 2.85 19.22
C PRO A 76 0.90 2.96 17.85
N GLN A 77 -0.14 3.78 17.75
CA GLN A 77 -0.81 4.05 16.47
C GLN A 77 0.13 4.75 15.47
N LEU A 78 1.11 5.53 15.94
CA LEU A 78 2.10 6.17 15.05
C LEU A 78 2.97 5.11 14.36
N GLU A 79 3.42 4.09 15.09
CA GLU A 79 4.22 2.99 14.51
C GLU A 79 3.43 2.27 13.42
N ALA A 80 2.17 1.92 13.68
CA ALA A 80 1.30 1.28 12.68
C ALA A 80 1.13 2.16 11.42
N LEU A 81 0.89 3.46 11.59
CA LEU A 81 0.77 4.40 10.46
C LEU A 81 2.11 4.57 9.73
N ALA A 82 3.23 4.59 10.45
CA ALA A 82 4.57 4.69 9.85
C ALA A 82 4.89 3.47 8.99
N LEU A 83 4.59 2.26 9.47
CA LEU A 83 4.68 1.03 8.69
C LEU A 83 3.80 1.09 7.44
N LEU A 84 2.53 1.50 7.59
CA LEU A 84 1.63 1.66 6.46
C LEU A 84 2.17 2.65 5.43
N SER A 85 2.67 3.81 5.87
CA SER A 85 3.28 4.82 5.00
C SER A 85 4.52 4.29 4.28
N VAL A 86 5.39 3.53 4.96
CA VAL A 86 6.58 2.92 4.36
C VAL A 86 6.18 1.95 3.25
N PHE A 87 5.26 1.02 3.51
CA PHE A 87 4.82 0.06 2.52
C PHE A 87 4.03 0.71 1.38
N ASP A 88 3.26 1.77 1.65
CA ASP A 88 2.51 2.51 0.65
C ASP A 88 3.46 3.21 -0.33
N ALA A 89 4.42 3.99 0.18
CA ALA A 89 5.42 4.67 -0.64
C ALA A 89 6.28 3.65 -1.42
N ALA A 90 6.75 2.60 -0.74
CA ALA A 90 7.62 1.60 -1.32
C ALA A 90 7.00 0.88 -2.52
N TYR A 91 5.72 0.53 -2.45
CA TYR A 91 5.03 -0.17 -3.54
C TYR A 91 5.13 0.60 -4.86
N PHE A 92 4.93 1.91 -4.81
CA PHE A 92 5.00 2.76 -6.01
C PHE A 92 6.44 3.07 -6.42
N LEU A 93 7.34 3.32 -5.47
CA LEU A 93 8.75 3.61 -5.76
C LEU A 93 9.44 2.41 -6.40
N LEU A 94 9.21 1.19 -5.89
CA LEU A 94 9.81 -0.04 -6.43
C LEU A 94 9.23 -0.47 -7.78
N SER A 95 8.07 0.08 -8.16
CA SER A 95 7.49 -0.14 -9.49
C SER A 95 7.99 0.88 -10.54
N ALA A 96 8.75 1.90 -10.12
CA ALA A 96 9.29 2.91 -11.02
C ALA A 96 10.70 2.55 -11.47
N ALA A 97 10.99 2.71 -12.76
CA ALA A 97 12.35 2.64 -13.29
C ALA A 97 13.07 3.98 -13.04
N ASP A 98 13.68 4.13 -11.87
CA ASP A 98 14.43 5.34 -11.48
C ASP A 98 15.85 4.96 -11.02
N VAL A 99 16.81 5.87 -11.22
CA VAL A 99 18.18 5.71 -10.71
C VAL A 99 18.23 6.26 -9.28
N PRO A 100 18.54 5.42 -8.27
CA PRO A 100 18.60 5.86 -6.89
C PRO A 100 19.92 6.57 -6.57
N GLU A 101 19.87 7.60 -5.72
CA GLU A 101 21.05 8.31 -5.21
C GLU A 101 21.07 8.26 -3.68
N PHE A 102 22.10 7.61 -3.12
CA PHE A 102 22.27 7.53 -1.68
C PHE A 102 23.12 8.70 -1.16
N GLN A 103 22.64 9.34 -0.09
CA GLN A 103 23.38 10.35 0.65
C GLN A 103 23.43 9.97 2.14
N PRO A 104 24.64 9.72 2.69
CA PRO A 104 24.81 9.52 4.13
C PRO A 104 24.29 10.72 4.93
N GLY A 105 23.70 10.46 6.09
CA GLY A 105 23.12 11.49 6.93
C GLY A 105 22.73 10.97 8.32
N PRO A 106 22.18 11.83 9.18
CA PRO A 106 21.64 11.37 10.47
C PRO A 106 20.46 10.42 10.26
N ALA A 107 20.22 9.55 11.24
CA ALA A 107 19.04 8.70 11.24
C ALA A 107 17.76 9.56 11.26
N HIS A 108 16.75 9.12 10.51
CA HIS A 108 15.43 9.72 10.56
C HIS A 108 14.81 9.56 11.96
N TRP A 109 14.08 10.56 12.45
CA TRP A 109 13.55 10.57 13.81
C TRP A 109 12.57 9.41 14.12
N LEU A 110 11.93 8.84 13.08
CA LEU A 110 11.09 7.64 13.18
C LEU A 110 11.88 6.34 13.39
N ALA A 111 13.22 6.33 13.29
CA ALA A 111 14.02 5.12 13.46
C ALA A 111 13.87 4.46 14.85
N ALA A 112 13.37 5.20 15.84
CA ALA A 112 13.05 4.69 17.17
C ALA A 112 11.79 3.79 17.20
N VAL A 113 10.88 3.94 16.23
CA VAL A 113 9.56 3.27 16.24
C VAL A 113 9.27 2.47 14.98
N CYS A 114 9.94 2.76 13.85
CA CYS A 114 9.73 2.05 12.60
C CYS A 114 11.07 1.51 12.09
N ARG A 115 11.18 0.19 11.96
CA ARG A 115 12.36 -0.49 11.38
C ARG A 115 11.90 -1.64 10.49
N VAL A 116 11.90 -1.39 9.18
CA VAL A 116 11.54 -2.40 8.17
C VAL A 116 12.80 -2.89 7.45
N THR A 117 12.99 -4.19 7.32
CA THR A 117 14.12 -4.72 6.54
C THR A 117 13.85 -4.54 5.04
N PRO A 118 14.85 -4.15 4.23
CA PRO A 118 14.68 -4.06 2.78
C PRO A 118 14.16 -5.34 2.13
N SER A 119 14.60 -6.52 2.60
CA SER A 119 14.17 -7.81 2.08
C SER A 119 12.68 -8.09 2.31
N ALA A 120 12.15 -7.77 3.50
CA ALA A 120 10.72 -7.89 3.79
C ALA A 120 9.91 -6.91 2.95
N LEU A 121 10.37 -5.66 2.83
CA LEU A 121 9.73 -4.62 2.04
C LEU A 121 9.61 -5.01 0.57
N ILE A 122 10.71 -5.44 -0.05
CA ILE A 122 10.77 -5.82 -1.47
C ILE A 122 9.85 -7.02 -1.73
N ARG A 123 9.90 -8.04 -0.86
CA ARG A 123 9.04 -9.24 -1.00
C ARG A 123 7.57 -8.88 -0.94
N GLU A 124 7.18 -8.05 0.02
CA GLU A 124 5.80 -7.63 0.19
C GLU A 124 5.33 -6.76 -0.99
N CYS A 125 6.17 -5.85 -1.50
CA CYS A 125 5.84 -5.05 -2.67
C CYS A 125 5.68 -5.90 -3.93
N ALA A 126 6.51 -6.93 -4.10
CA ALA A 126 6.34 -7.91 -5.18
C ALA A 126 5.00 -8.65 -5.06
N ARG A 127 4.65 -9.14 -3.85
CA ARG A 127 3.36 -9.80 -3.58
C ARG A 127 2.17 -8.91 -3.92
N ARG A 128 2.22 -7.62 -3.58
CA ARG A 128 1.17 -6.62 -3.89
C ARG A 128 1.05 -6.29 -5.39
N GLY A 129 2.12 -6.57 -6.14
CA GLY A 129 2.23 -6.32 -7.58
C GLY A 129 1.89 -7.53 -8.45
N GLU A 130 1.58 -8.68 -7.85
CA GLU A 130 1.28 -9.90 -8.60
C GLU A 130 0.16 -9.67 -9.63
N PRO A 131 0.28 -10.14 -10.89
CA PRO A 131 -0.69 -9.89 -11.95
C PRO A 131 -2.12 -10.34 -11.63
N GLU A 132 -2.25 -11.32 -10.74
CA GLU A 132 -3.54 -11.85 -10.28
C GLU A 132 -4.32 -10.86 -9.39
N SER A 133 -3.66 -9.79 -8.92
CA SER A 133 -4.27 -8.75 -8.07
C SER A 133 -5.32 -7.90 -8.82
N GLY A 134 -5.41 -8.03 -10.14
CA GLY A 134 -6.47 -7.43 -10.94
C GLY A 134 -5.97 -6.43 -11.98
N PRO A 135 -6.90 -5.78 -12.71
CA PRO A 135 -6.58 -5.06 -13.94
C PRO A 135 -5.89 -3.70 -13.73
N TRP A 136 -5.64 -3.29 -12.48
CA TRP A 136 -5.05 -2.01 -12.12
C TRP A 136 -3.58 -2.17 -11.70
N PRO A 137 -2.61 -1.90 -12.59
CA PRO A 137 -1.20 -1.91 -12.23
C PRO A 137 -0.77 -0.57 -11.60
N ALA A 138 0.41 -0.56 -10.96
CA ALA A 138 0.90 0.56 -10.17
C ALA A 138 1.10 1.86 -10.98
N GLU A 139 1.30 1.78 -12.30
CA GLU A 139 1.56 2.94 -13.16
C GLU A 139 0.28 3.73 -13.47
N LEU A 140 -0.90 3.10 -13.36
CA LEU A 140 -2.18 3.73 -13.68
C LEU A 140 -2.79 4.49 -12.51
N VAL A 141 -2.38 4.20 -11.27
CA VAL A 141 -2.98 4.72 -10.04
C VAL A 141 -2.99 6.24 -9.93
N SER A 142 -2.03 6.92 -10.58
CA SER A 142 -1.89 8.38 -10.60
C SER A 142 -2.19 9.00 -11.96
N ARG A 143 -2.66 8.21 -12.93
CA ARG A 143 -2.82 8.63 -14.33
C ARG A 143 -4.23 8.44 -14.86
N VAL A 144 -4.92 7.41 -14.39
CA VAL A 144 -6.25 7.04 -14.88
C VAL A 144 -7.30 7.42 -13.84
N PRO A 145 -8.36 8.15 -14.23
CA PRO A 145 -9.44 8.47 -13.32
C PRO A 145 -10.22 7.22 -12.91
N VAL A 146 -10.74 7.22 -11.70
CA VAL A 146 -11.65 6.18 -11.21
C VAL A 146 -13.06 6.49 -11.68
N VAL A 147 -13.60 5.63 -12.54
CA VAL A 147 -14.91 5.84 -13.18
C VAL A 147 -15.93 4.85 -12.63
N PRO A 148 -16.94 5.28 -11.86
CA PRO A 148 -18.04 4.41 -11.45
C PRO A 148 -18.87 3.96 -12.65
N VAL A 149 -19.39 2.74 -12.62
CA VAL A 149 -20.32 2.26 -13.65
C VAL A 149 -21.61 3.08 -13.64
N ARG A 150 -22.15 3.37 -14.82
CA ARG A 150 -23.42 4.13 -14.95
C ARG A 150 -24.63 3.42 -14.36
N ARG A 151 -24.66 2.08 -14.43
CA ARG A 151 -25.75 1.26 -13.87
C ARG A 151 -25.20 -0.04 -13.29
N VAL A 152 -25.43 -0.24 -12.00
CA VAL A 152 -25.12 -1.50 -11.32
C VAL A 152 -26.18 -2.53 -11.72
N ARG A 153 -25.75 -3.63 -12.37
CA ARG A 153 -26.66 -4.71 -12.81
C ARG A 153 -26.97 -5.73 -11.71
N ARG A 154 -26.52 -5.48 -10.47
CA ARG A 154 -26.71 -6.37 -9.31
C ARG A 154 -27.83 -5.84 -8.41
N ARG A 155 -28.65 -6.75 -7.88
CA ARG A 155 -29.76 -6.40 -6.98
C ARG A 155 -29.30 -6.01 -5.57
N ARG A 156 -28.16 -6.52 -5.12
CA ARG A 156 -27.55 -6.24 -3.83
C ARG A 156 -26.03 -6.19 -3.97
N VAL A 157 -25.42 -5.29 -3.21
CA VAL A 157 -23.98 -5.10 -3.13
C VAL A 157 -23.64 -4.94 -1.65
N VAL A 158 -22.64 -5.66 -1.17
CA VAL A 158 -22.09 -5.48 0.18
C VAL A 158 -20.81 -4.68 0.05
N LEU A 159 -20.75 -3.55 0.75
CA LEU A 159 -19.58 -2.66 0.75
C LEU A 159 -19.01 -2.59 2.17
N THR A 160 -17.68 -2.61 2.27
CA THR A 160 -17.00 -2.17 3.49
C THR A 160 -17.06 -0.63 3.57
N GLY A 161 -16.74 -0.05 4.73
CA GLY A 161 -16.63 1.41 4.86
C GLY A 161 -15.65 2.01 3.84
N GLY A 162 -14.48 1.39 3.67
CA GLY A 162 -13.48 1.82 2.69
C GLY A 162 -13.98 1.75 1.24
N HIS A 163 -14.74 0.71 0.88
CA HIS A 163 -15.36 0.63 -0.45
C HIS A 163 -16.40 1.74 -0.67
N ALA A 164 -17.21 2.04 0.34
CA ALA A 164 -18.22 3.10 0.26
C ALA A 164 -17.58 4.49 0.11
N GLU A 165 -16.52 4.78 0.86
CA GLU A 165 -15.80 6.06 0.76
C GLU A 165 -15.13 6.25 -0.60
N VAL A 166 -14.42 5.24 -1.10
CA VAL A 166 -13.78 5.29 -2.43
C VAL A 166 -14.84 5.46 -3.52
N LEU A 167 -15.95 4.73 -3.45
CA LEU A 167 -17.04 4.84 -4.43
C LEU A 167 -17.72 6.21 -4.37
N ALA A 168 -17.88 6.80 -3.18
CA ALA A 168 -18.43 8.13 -3.00
C ALA A 168 -17.49 9.24 -3.52
N ALA A 169 -16.17 9.03 -3.41
CA ALA A 169 -15.15 9.95 -3.93
C ALA A 169 -14.92 9.80 -5.45
N ALA A 170 -15.29 8.68 -6.06
CA ALA A 170 -15.10 8.42 -7.48
C ALA A 170 -16.05 9.29 -8.34
N ASP A 171 -15.51 10.39 -8.88
CA ASP A 171 -16.24 11.39 -9.68
C ASP A 171 -15.90 11.34 -11.17
N SER A 172 -15.25 10.27 -11.62
CA SER A 172 -14.75 10.09 -12.99
C SER A 172 -13.67 11.10 -13.41
N ARG A 173 -13.11 11.88 -12.48
CA ARG A 173 -12.04 12.86 -12.73
C ARG A 173 -10.78 12.55 -11.95
N ARG A 174 -10.92 12.18 -10.67
CA ARG A 174 -9.79 11.89 -9.79
C ARG A 174 -9.25 10.48 -10.00
N SER A 175 -7.93 10.37 -10.00
CA SER A 175 -7.17 9.13 -9.94
C SER A 175 -7.20 8.52 -8.53
N ILE A 176 -6.73 7.27 -8.40
CA ILE A 176 -6.65 6.57 -7.11
C ILE A 176 -5.80 7.36 -6.12
N THR A 177 -4.67 7.93 -6.55
CA THR A 177 -3.79 8.72 -5.68
C THR A 177 -4.40 10.04 -5.22
N GLU A 178 -5.24 10.67 -6.04
CA GLU A 178 -5.95 11.88 -5.67
C GLU A 178 -7.08 11.57 -4.68
N ILE A 179 -7.84 10.50 -4.91
CA ILE A 179 -8.86 10.01 -3.97
C ILE A 179 -8.22 9.65 -2.63
N ALA A 180 -7.10 8.92 -2.64
CA ALA A 180 -6.38 8.54 -1.43
C ALA A 180 -5.93 9.76 -0.63
N ARG A 181 -5.41 10.78 -1.33
CA ARG A 181 -5.08 12.07 -0.73
C ARG A 181 -6.33 12.71 -0.14
N ASP A 182 -7.40 12.91 -0.88
CA ASP A 182 -8.61 13.55 -0.36
C ASP A 182 -9.19 12.83 0.86
N LEU A 183 -9.19 11.49 0.85
CA LEU A 183 -9.71 10.67 1.95
C LEU A 183 -8.76 10.52 3.14
N GLY A 184 -7.49 10.92 3.04
CA GLY A 184 -6.53 10.69 4.11
C GLY A 184 -6.17 9.21 4.32
N ARG A 185 -6.20 8.42 3.25
CA ARG A 185 -5.93 6.97 3.28
C ARG A 185 -4.71 6.61 2.45
N THR A 186 -4.08 5.48 2.73
CA THR A 186 -2.99 4.95 1.88
C THR A 186 -3.45 4.76 0.44
N ALA A 187 -2.61 5.09 -0.54
CA ALA A 187 -2.93 4.91 -1.95
C ALA A 187 -3.07 3.44 -2.35
N TYR A 188 -2.31 2.53 -1.75
CA TYR A 188 -2.45 1.09 -1.92
C TYR A 188 -3.77 0.56 -1.34
N GLY A 189 -4.19 1.04 -0.16
CA GLY A 189 -5.51 0.71 0.38
C GLY A 189 -6.66 1.16 -0.53
N CYS A 190 -6.54 2.34 -1.14
CA CYS A 190 -7.50 2.78 -2.17
C CYS A 190 -7.40 1.94 -3.46
N LEU A 191 -6.20 1.51 -3.87
CA LEU A 191 -6.01 0.61 -5.01
C LEU A 191 -6.70 -0.73 -4.80
N GLU A 192 -6.54 -1.36 -3.64
CA GLU A 192 -7.22 -2.62 -3.30
C GLU A 192 -8.75 -2.44 -3.32
N ALA A 193 -9.26 -1.37 -2.71
CA ALA A 193 -10.69 -1.03 -2.78
C ALA A 193 -11.18 -0.87 -4.23
N VAL A 194 -10.40 -0.21 -5.09
CA VAL A 194 -10.74 -0.03 -6.52
C VAL A 194 -10.69 -1.38 -7.27
N ARG A 195 -9.72 -2.25 -6.99
CA ARG A 195 -9.64 -3.60 -7.56
C ARG A 195 -10.87 -4.43 -7.20
N ASP A 196 -11.26 -4.43 -5.93
CA ASP A 196 -12.45 -5.13 -5.43
C ASP A 196 -13.74 -4.58 -6.04
N LEU A 197 -13.89 -3.25 -6.08
CA LEU A 197 -15.02 -2.57 -6.70
C LEU A 197 -15.08 -2.83 -8.22
N THR A 198 -13.93 -2.93 -8.90
CA THR A 198 -13.87 -3.30 -10.32
C THR A 198 -14.32 -4.74 -10.53
N ALA A 199 -13.82 -5.69 -9.72
CA ALA A 199 -14.26 -7.09 -9.75
C ALA A 199 -15.76 -7.25 -9.40
N ALA A 200 -16.29 -6.36 -8.56
CA ALA A 200 -17.70 -6.29 -8.25
C ALA A 200 -18.56 -5.65 -9.37
N GLY A 201 -17.93 -5.09 -10.41
CA GLY A 201 -18.60 -4.41 -11.52
C GLY A 201 -19.22 -3.07 -11.11
N LEU A 202 -18.58 -2.36 -10.18
CA LEU A 202 -19.00 -1.06 -9.66
C LEU A 202 -18.10 0.08 -10.15
N ILE A 203 -16.87 -0.24 -10.52
CA ILE A 203 -15.92 0.65 -11.20
C ILE A 203 -15.59 0.05 -12.58
N GLU A 204 -15.46 0.90 -13.57
CA GLU A 204 -15.01 0.50 -14.92
C GLU A 204 -13.53 0.11 -14.88
N PRO A 205 -13.12 -0.99 -15.55
CA PRO A 205 -11.70 -1.34 -15.65
C PRO A 205 -10.95 -0.26 -16.44
N PRO A 206 -9.63 -0.07 -16.20
CA PRO A 206 -8.88 0.98 -16.86
C PRO A 206 -8.82 0.71 -18.37
N ALA A 207 -9.11 1.75 -19.17
CA ALA A 207 -9.29 1.66 -20.62
C ALA A 207 -8.07 1.14 -21.40
N THR A 208 -6.88 1.10 -20.77
CA THR A 208 -5.67 0.46 -21.33
C THR A 208 -5.83 -1.03 -21.61
N THR A 209 -6.84 -1.70 -21.05
CA THR A 209 -7.18 -3.10 -21.37
C THR A 209 -8.15 -3.27 -22.55
N ALA A 210 -8.77 -2.20 -23.07
CA ALA A 210 -9.76 -2.31 -24.14
C ALA A 210 -9.15 -2.56 -25.54
N GLY A 211 -7.84 -2.35 -25.72
CA GLY A 211 -7.16 -2.46 -27.01
C GLY A 211 -6.74 -3.87 -27.46
N SER A 212 -6.82 -4.89 -26.60
CA SER A 212 -6.36 -6.26 -26.93
C SER A 212 -7.49 -7.31 -27.00
N ALA A 213 -8.65 -7.03 -26.41
CA ALA A 213 -9.79 -7.95 -26.41
C ALA A 213 -10.81 -7.68 -27.54
N ALA A 214 -10.84 -6.48 -28.13
CA ALA A 214 -11.83 -6.11 -29.14
C ALA A 214 -11.49 -6.57 -30.58
N ALA A 215 -10.33 -7.19 -30.81
CA ALA A 215 -9.89 -7.63 -32.14
C ALA A 215 -10.09 -9.13 -32.43
N ARG A 216 -10.74 -9.89 -31.55
CA ARG A 216 -11.07 -11.29 -31.86
C ARG A 216 -12.50 -11.63 -31.49
N THR A 217 -13.20 -12.11 -32.52
CA THR A 217 -14.43 -12.93 -32.54
C THR A 217 -15.75 -12.20 -32.68
N GLY A 218 -16.22 -12.14 -33.93
CA GLY A 218 -17.64 -12.24 -34.23
C GLY A 218 -18.12 -13.69 -34.08
N ALA A 219 -19.22 -13.85 -33.31
CA ALA A 219 -20.29 -14.86 -33.35
C ALA A 219 -19.98 -16.39 -33.24
N PRO A 220 -20.98 -17.25 -32.89
CA PRO A 220 -22.13 -17.11 -31.99
C PRO A 220 -22.29 -18.27 -30.94
N ASP A 221 -23.20 -18.04 -29.98
CA ASP A 221 -23.94 -18.90 -29.02
C ASP A 221 -23.54 -20.35 -28.61
N ALA A 222 -23.44 -20.50 -27.27
CA ALA A 222 -23.84 -21.62 -26.37
C ALA A 222 -22.98 -22.92 -26.25
N PRO A 223 -23.08 -23.71 -25.14
CA PRO A 223 -23.73 -23.49 -23.84
C PRO A 223 -22.78 -23.60 -22.60
N LEU A 224 -23.31 -23.22 -21.45
CA LEU A 224 -22.71 -23.28 -20.10
C LEU A 224 -22.38 -24.73 -19.67
N LEU A 225 -21.13 -25.01 -19.28
CA LEU A 225 -20.76 -26.26 -18.61
C LEU A 225 -19.84 -26.04 -17.38
N HIS A 226 -20.42 -26.39 -16.24
CA HIS A 226 -19.88 -26.98 -15.02
C HIS A 226 -18.58 -26.48 -14.37
N ARG A 227 -18.81 -25.86 -13.21
CA ARG A 227 -17.90 -25.58 -12.09
C ARG A 227 -17.05 -26.81 -11.70
N ARG A 228 -15.78 -26.85 -12.12
CA ARG A 228 -14.78 -27.75 -11.52
C ARG A 228 -14.30 -27.16 -10.19
N ARG A 229 -14.63 -27.85 -9.09
CA ARG A 229 -13.98 -27.68 -7.78
C ARG A 229 -12.49 -28.04 -7.95
N ARG A 230 -11.60 -27.09 -7.70
CA ARG A 230 -10.14 -27.33 -7.64
C ARG A 230 -9.81 -27.88 -6.24
N PRO A 231 -9.01 -28.95 -6.10
CA PRO A 231 -8.49 -29.34 -4.80
C PRO A 231 -7.45 -28.30 -4.35
N ALA A 232 -7.46 -27.98 -3.06
CA ALA A 232 -6.45 -27.14 -2.44
C ALA A 232 -5.08 -27.81 -2.59
N VAL A 233 -4.14 -27.15 -3.25
CA VAL A 233 -2.72 -27.51 -3.20
C VAL A 233 -2.20 -27.00 -1.87
N ALA A 234 -1.64 -27.90 -1.07
CA ALA A 234 -1.00 -27.57 0.19
C ALA A 234 0.23 -26.69 -0.07
N ILE A 235 0.25 -25.51 0.56
CA ILE A 235 1.39 -24.61 0.64
C ILE A 235 2.39 -25.23 1.62
N PRO A 236 3.65 -25.48 1.27
CA PRO A 236 4.68 -25.68 2.27
C PRO A 236 5.01 -24.32 2.90
N ALA A 237 4.80 -24.21 4.22
CA ALA A 237 5.24 -23.10 5.05
C ALA A 237 6.39 -23.58 5.96
N PRO A 238 7.14 -22.70 6.65
CA PRO A 238 7.55 -21.33 6.36
C PRO A 238 9.05 -21.08 6.69
N ASP A 239 9.52 -19.84 6.46
CA ASP A 239 10.56 -19.14 7.27
C ASP A 239 10.66 -17.67 6.74
N GLN A 240 10.53 -16.56 7.49
CA GLN A 240 10.35 -16.31 8.92
C GLN A 240 9.59 -14.97 9.08
N TRP A 241 8.28 -15.04 9.25
CA TRP A 241 7.60 -14.21 10.24
C TRP A 241 7.32 -15.20 11.36
N GLU A 242 7.60 -14.85 12.62
CA GLU A 242 7.25 -15.72 13.74
C GLU A 242 5.78 -16.15 13.54
N PRO A 243 5.48 -17.47 13.55
CA PRO A 243 4.12 -17.93 13.39
C PRO A 243 3.26 -17.18 14.40
N VAL A 244 2.20 -16.51 13.92
CA VAL A 244 1.31 -15.75 14.80
C VAL A 244 0.87 -16.67 15.94
N ASP A 245 1.30 -16.35 17.15
CA ASP A 245 0.93 -17.10 18.35
C ASP A 245 -0.57 -16.92 18.58
N HIS A 246 -1.34 -17.90 18.14
CA HIS A 246 -2.78 -17.89 18.23
C HIS A 246 -3.24 -17.90 19.70
N ASP A 247 -2.48 -18.52 20.59
CA ASP A 247 -2.80 -18.55 22.03
C ASP A 247 -2.58 -17.17 22.65
N LEU A 248 -1.56 -16.43 22.21
CA LEU A 248 -1.39 -15.02 22.58
C LEU A 248 -2.58 -14.17 22.15
N LEU A 249 -3.07 -14.32 20.92
CA LEU A 249 -4.22 -13.56 20.43
C LEU A 249 -5.50 -13.88 21.22
N VAL A 250 -5.72 -15.16 21.57
CA VAL A 250 -6.84 -15.57 22.42
C VAL A 250 -6.73 -14.98 23.82
N ARG A 251 -5.53 -14.97 24.42
CA ARG A 251 -5.29 -14.36 25.75
C ARG A 251 -5.50 -12.84 25.72
N VAL A 252 -5.01 -12.15 24.70
CA VAL A 252 -5.20 -10.70 24.54
C VAL A 252 -6.68 -10.37 24.36
N ARG A 253 -7.41 -11.15 23.55
CA ARG A 253 -8.85 -10.97 23.40
C ARG A 253 -9.59 -11.14 24.73
N ALA A 254 -9.29 -12.19 25.49
CA ALA A 254 -9.90 -12.41 26.80
C ALA A 254 -9.61 -11.25 27.77
N ALA A 255 -8.36 -10.78 27.83
CA ALA A 255 -7.96 -9.66 28.67
C ALA A 255 -8.66 -8.34 28.28
N LEU A 256 -8.90 -8.11 26.98
CA LEU A 256 -9.64 -6.93 26.51
C LEU A 256 -11.15 -7.03 26.79
N GLU A 257 -11.73 -8.22 26.74
CA GLU A 257 -13.12 -8.48 27.13
C GLU A 257 -13.35 -8.28 28.64
N GLU A 258 -12.33 -8.50 29.49
CA GLU A 258 -12.40 -8.24 30.94
C GLU A 258 -12.26 -6.75 31.33
N LEU A 259 -11.79 -5.91 30.42
CA LEU A 259 -11.62 -4.45 30.63
C LEU A 259 -12.80 -3.62 30.12
N ALA A 260 -13.80 -4.24 29.48
CA ALA A 260 -14.99 -3.61 28.92
C ALA A 260 -16.21 -3.76 29.86
#